data_AF-A0A924S0E5-F1
#
_entry.id   AF-A0A924S0E5-F1
#
_cell.length_a   1.000
_cell.length_b   1.000
_cell.length_c   1.000
_cell.angle_alpha   90.00
_cell.angle_beta   90.00
_cell.angle_gamma   90.00
#
_symmetry.space_group_name_H-M   'P 1'
#
loop_
_entity.id
_entity.type
_entity.pdbx_description
1 polymer ?
#
loop_
_entity_poly.entity_id
_entity_poly.type
_entity_poly.pdbx_seq_one_letter_code
_entity_poly.pdbx_strand_id
1 'polypeptide(L)' 'MAKPKHAHDPAADSVDPCTDPKHHVHDARAYVHAVEQACDSRGLRLTPLRAQVLGLVAAAGKPIKAYDLLDQM' A
#
# COMPACT_ATOMS: atom_id res chain seq x y z
N MET A 1 1.91 -32.85 -21.19
CA MET A 1 1.35 -32.38 -19.91
C MET A 1 1.85 -30.95 -19.68
N ALA A 2 0.96 -29.95 -19.75
CA ALA A 2 0.39 -29.22 -18.59
C ALA A 2 1.34 -28.11 -18.08
N LYS A 3 1.03 -26.81 -18.03
CA LYS A 3 -0.16 -25.94 -18.19
C LYS A 3 0.34 -24.51 -18.57
N PRO A 4 -0.46 -23.68 -19.27
CA PRO A 4 -0.13 -22.27 -19.49
C PRO A 4 -0.41 -21.47 -18.21
N LYS A 5 0.34 -20.41 -17.89
CA LYS A 5 0.09 -19.59 -16.70
C LYS A 5 0.21 -18.10 -17.00
N HIS A 6 -0.91 -17.42 -16.74
CA HIS A 6 -1.17 -15.99 -16.76
C HIS A 6 -1.58 -15.42 -18.13
N ALA A 7 -2.82 -15.72 -18.52
CA ALA A 7 -3.64 -14.76 -19.25
C ALA A 7 -3.99 -13.63 -18.26
N HIS A 8 -3.55 -12.41 -18.55
CA HIS A 8 -3.95 -11.22 -17.82
C HIS A 8 -5.21 -10.67 -18.50
N ASP A 9 -6.34 -10.72 -17.79
CA ASP A 9 -7.58 -10.07 -18.20
C ASP A 9 -7.43 -8.54 -18.05
N PRO A 10 -7.71 -7.73 -19.09
CA PRO A 10 -7.42 -6.29 -19.09
C PRO A 10 -8.49 -5.44 -18.36
N ALA A 11 -9.38 -6.05 -17.58
CA ALA A 11 -10.56 -5.38 -17.01
C ALA A 11 -10.42 -4.96 -15.54
N ALA A 12 -9.26 -5.19 -14.90
CA ALA A 12 -9.08 -4.90 -13.46
C ALA A 12 -7.81 -4.10 -13.11
N ASP A 13 -7.16 -3.47 -14.09
CA ASP A 13 -6.01 -2.57 -13.85
C ASP A 13 -6.47 -1.19 -13.37
N SER A 14 -7.11 -1.14 -12.20
CA SER A 14 -7.06 0.07 -11.38
C SER A 14 -5.71 0.03 -10.67
N VAL A 15 -4.65 0.40 -11.38
CA VAL A 15 -3.29 0.53 -10.83
C VAL A 15 -3.39 1.38 -9.58
N ASP A 16 -3.29 0.74 -8.41
CA ASP A 16 -3.50 1.42 -7.14
C ASP A 16 -2.33 2.40 -6.95
N PRO A 17 -2.59 3.72 -6.94
CA PRO A 17 -1.53 4.73 -6.89
C PRO A 17 -0.67 4.60 -5.62
N CYS A 18 -1.14 3.86 -4.61
CA CYS A 18 -0.41 3.62 -3.37
C CYS A 18 0.66 2.52 -3.50
N THR A 19 0.68 1.75 -4.59
CA THR A 19 1.58 0.59 -4.75
C THR A 19 2.48 0.67 -5.97
N ASP A 20 2.32 1.70 -6.82
CA ASP A 20 3.21 1.90 -7.98
C ASP A 20 4.62 2.30 -7.50
N PRO A 21 5.67 1.51 -7.78
CA PRO A 21 7.05 1.83 -7.42
C PRO A 21 7.57 3.15 -8.01
N LYS A 22 6.93 3.65 -9.06
CA LYS A 22 7.25 4.93 -9.73
C LYS A 22 6.57 6.12 -9.04
N HIS A 23 5.56 5.89 -8.21
CA HIS A 23 5.03 6.92 -7.31
C HIS A 23 5.98 7.06 -6.12
N HIS A 24 7.07 7.81 -6.33
CA HIS A 24 7.96 8.20 -5.24
C HIS A 24 7.23 9.19 -4.32
N VAL A 25 6.55 8.66 -3.32
CA VAL A 25 6.01 9.50 -2.25
C VAL A 25 7.19 9.95 -1.40
N HIS A 26 7.51 11.24 -1.45
CA HIS A 26 8.74 11.80 -0.87
C HIS A 26 8.79 11.77 0.67
N ASP A 27 7.68 11.39 1.33
CA ASP A 27 7.52 11.34 2.78
C ASP A 27 6.45 10.30 3.15
N ALA A 28 6.65 9.59 4.26
CA ALA A 28 5.68 8.67 4.86
C ALA A 28 4.31 9.32 5.11
N ARG A 29 4.27 10.61 5.47
CA ARG A 29 3.00 11.33 5.66
C ARG A 29 2.24 11.51 4.35
N ALA A 30 2.95 11.85 3.27
CA ALA A 30 2.35 11.98 1.94
C ALA A 30 1.85 10.63 1.42
N TYR A 31 2.54 9.53 1.76
CA TYR A 31 2.07 8.17 1.48
C TYR A 31 0.74 7.88 2.15
N VAL A 32 0.64 8.10 3.47
CA VAL A 32 -0.61 7.85 4.21
C VAL A 32 -1.76 8.70 3.66
N HIS A 33 -1.51 9.97 3.30
CA HIS A 33 -2.52 10.84 2.70
C HIS A 33 -3.00 10.36 1.31
N ALA A 34 -2.13 9.74 0.51
CA ALA A 34 -2.54 9.12 -0.75
C ALA A 34 -3.45 7.89 -0.50
N VAL A 35 -3.11 7.07 0.51
CA VAL A 35 -3.95 5.92 0.90
C VAL A 35 -5.30 6.38 1.44
N GLU A 36 -5.35 7.43 2.25
CA GLU A 36 -6.60 8.03 2.76
C GLU A 36 -7.53 8.43 1.61
N GLN A 37 -7.05 9.22 0.66
CA GLN A 37 -7.84 9.62 -0.53
C GLN A 37 -8.32 8.40 -1.34
N ALA A 38 -7.46 7.39 -1.48
CA ALA A 38 -7.82 6.18 -2.19
C ALA A 38 -8.88 5.37 -1.41
N CYS A 39 -8.81 5.31 -0.08
CA CYS A 39 -9.84 4.70 0.75
C CYS A 39 -11.18 5.46 0.64
N ASP A 40 -11.15 6.78 0.71
CA ASP A 40 -12.33 7.64 0.65
C ASP A 40 -13.05 7.51 -0.69
N SER A 41 -12.32 7.56 -1.81
CA SER A 41 -12.89 7.37 -3.16
C SER A 41 -13.54 5.99 -3.36
N ARG A 42 -13.17 5.00 -2.54
CA ARG A 42 -13.72 3.64 -2.55
C ARG A 42 -14.76 3.39 -1.46
N GLY A 43 -15.09 4.38 -0.64
CA GLY A 43 -16.00 4.23 0.50
C GLY A 43 -15.46 3.28 1.59
N LEU A 44 -14.14 3.12 1.67
CA LEU A 44 -13.47 2.29 2.66
C LEU A 44 -13.08 3.13 3.87
N ARG A 45 -13.26 2.57 5.07
CA ARG A 45 -12.78 3.21 6.29
C ARG A 45 -11.33 2.80 6.57
N LEU A 46 -10.41 3.76 6.48
CA LEU A 46 -9.07 3.60 7.02
C LEU A 46 -9.11 3.84 8.54
N THR A 47 -8.80 2.82 9.33
CA THR A 47 -8.79 2.95 10.79
C THR A 47 -7.50 3.65 11.26
N PRO A 48 -7.51 4.33 12.42
CA PRO A 48 -6.31 5.01 12.93
C PRO A 48 -5.10 4.09 13.08
N LEU A 49 -5.33 2.85 13.55
CA LEU A 49 -4.26 1.85 13.65
C LEU A 49 -3.65 1.51 12.29
N ARG A 50 -4.49 1.35 11.24
CA ARG A 50 -3.99 1.06 9.89
C ARG A 50 -3.19 2.23 9.33
N ALA A 51 -3.59 3.47 9.59
CA ALA A 51 -2.84 4.65 9.20
C ALA A 51 -1.47 4.72 9.90
N GLN A 52 -1.41 4.41 11.20
CA GLN A 52 -0.15 4.34 11.95
C GLN A 52 0.80 3.27 11.40
N VAL A 53 0.30 2.05 11.19
CA VAL A 53 1.07 0.93 10.61
C VAL A 53 1.62 1.32 9.23
N LEU A 54 0.79 1.89 8.36
CA LEU A 54 1.20 2.34 7.03
C LEU A 54 2.27 3.44 7.09
N GLY A 55 2.18 4.36 8.04
CA GLY A 55 3.20 5.38 8.28
C GLY A 55 4.56 4.77 8.66
N LEU A 56 4.57 3.78 9.56
CA LEU A 56 5.78 3.07 9.94
C LEU A 56 6.40 2.29 8.76
N VAL A 57 5.58 1.63 7.95
CA VAL A 57 6.04 0.93 6.74
C VAL A 57 6.66 1.91 5.74
N ALA A 58 6.00 3.04 5.49
CA ALA A 58 6.50 4.04 4.55
C ALA A 58 7.79 4.72 5.05
N ALA A 59 7.89 4.97 6.35
CA ALA A 59 9.09 5.56 6.97
C ALA A 59 10.31 4.62 6.92
N ALA A 60 10.10 3.30 6.96
CA ALA A 60 11.19 2.33 6.93
C ALA A 60 11.99 2.38 5.61
N GLY A 61 11.35 2.77 4.49
CA GLY A 61 11.99 2.86 3.17
C GLY A 61 12.56 1.54 2.63
N LYS A 62 12.31 0.42 3.31
CA LYS A 62 12.81 -0.91 3.02
C LYS A 62 11.83 -1.97 3.54
N PRO A 63 11.87 -3.21 3.02
CA PRO A 63 11.09 -4.30 3.58
C PRO A 63 11.34 -4.48 5.08
N ILE A 64 10.26 -4.54 5.88
CA ILE A 64 10.28 -4.70 7.33
C ILE A 64 9.43 -5.92 7.73
N LYS A 65 9.87 -6.68 8.75
CA LYS A 65 9.06 -7.81 9.25
C LYS A 65 7.90 -7.29 10.09
N ALA A 66 6.82 -8.07 10.15
CA ALA A 66 5.65 -7.72 10.94
C ALA A 66 5.97 -7.51 12.43
N TYR A 67 6.80 -8.37 13.03
CA TYR A 67 7.19 -8.23 14.43
C TYR A 67 8.08 -7.01 14.66
N ASP A 68 9.10 -6.82 13.82
CA ASP A 68 9.97 -5.63 13.85
C ASP A 68 9.17 -4.30 13.74
N LEU A 69 8.00 -4.34 13.08
CA LEU A 69 7.07 -3.20 12.96
C LEU A 69 6.22 -3.00 14.23
N LEU A 70 5.78 -4.08 14.87
CA LEU A 70 5.03 -4.03 16.13
C LEU A 70 5.89 -3.48 17.28
N ASP A 71 7.19 -3.78 17.28
CA ASP A 71 8.14 -3.26 18.27
C ASP A 71 8.33 -1.73 18.20
N GLN A 72 7.84 -1.08 17.14
CA GLN A 72 7.91 0.37 16.94
C GLN A 72 6.61 1.11 17.32
N MET A 73 5.59 0.39 17.80
CA MET A 73 4.27 0.93 18.16
C MET A 73 4.13 1.29 19.64
#